data_AF-A0A5H3CJG5-F1
#
_entry.id   AF-A0A5H3CJG5-F1
#
_cell.length_a   1.000
_cell.length_b   1.000
_cell.length_c   1.000
_cell.angle_alpha   90.00
_cell.angle_beta   90.00
_cell.angle_gamma   90.00
#
_symmetry.space_group_name_H-M   'P 1'
#
loop_
_entity.id
_entity.type
_entity.pdbx_description
1 polymer ?
#
loop_
_entity_poly.entity_id
_entity_poly.type
_entity_poly.pdbx_seq_one_letter_code
_entity_poly.pdbx_strand_id
1 'polypeptide(L)' 'MFIYKLSKLNNYNNKTYKIKFLFNYLCCIDSYNSIYFNLNGILIWLNVLHINIILIKYSFLILLNNLEYLIIY' A
#
# COMPACT_ATOMS: atom_id res chain seq x y z
N MET A 1 -8.24 8.34 20.50
CA MET A 1 -9.45 8.65 21.30
C MET A 1 -10.42 7.47 21.45
N PHE A 2 -10.58 6.57 20.46
CA PHE A 2 -11.59 5.49 20.50
C PHE A 2 -11.24 4.25 21.36
N ILE A 3 -9.95 3.92 21.51
CA ILE A 3 -9.51 2.72 22.26
C ILE A 3 -9.84 2.82 23.77
N TYR A 4 -9.84 4.03 24.32
CA TYR A 4 -10.03 4.24 25.75
C TYR A 4 -11.47 3.93 26.22
N LYS A 5 -12.46 4.02 25.32
CA LYS A 5 -13.89 3.85 25.67
C LYS A 5 -14.28 2.39 25.87
N LEU A 6 -13.56 1.43 25.28
CA LEU A 6 -13.81 -0.01 25.47
C LEU A 6 -13.29 -0.53 26.82
N SER A 7 -12.20 0.04 27.33
CA SER A 7 -11.56 -0.42 28.57
C SER A 7 -12.44 -0.30 29.82
N LYS A 8 -13.45 0.60 29.78
CA LYS A 8 -14.29 0.91 30.95
C LYS A 8 -15.46 -0.05 31.15
N LEU A 9 -15.69 -1.01 30.23
CA LEU A 9 -16.84 -1.92 30.26
C LEU A 9 -16.50 -3.31 30.83
N ASN A 10 -15.25 -3.56 31.19
CA ASN A 10 -14.74 -4.90 31.49
C ASN A 10 -14.80 -5.31 32.97
N ASN A 11 -15.70 -4.71 33.76
CA ASN A 11 -15.78 -4.95 35.21
C ASN A 11 -17.11 -5.56 35.67
N TYR A 12 -17.63 -6.54 34.92
CA TYR A 12 -18.74 -7.37 35.38
C TYR A 12 -18.44 -8.85 35.18
N ASN A 13 -17.90 -9.42 36.25
CA ASN A 13 -18.09 -10.78 36.76
C ASN A 13 -18.57 -11.88 35.79
N ASN A 14 -17.69 -12.87 35.71
CA ASN A 14 -17.99 -14.31 35.83
C ASN A 14 -18.54 -15.09 34.63
N LYS A 15 -17.95 -16.29 34.53
CA LYS A 15 -18.40 -17.53 33.87
C LYS A 15 -18.06 -17.69 32.38
N THR A 16 -16.94 -18.37 32.16
CA THR A 16 -16.87 -19.59 31.36
C THR A 16 -17.66 -19.60 30.06
N TYR A 17 -17.28 -18.76 29.09
CA TYR A 17 -17.49 -19.11 27.70
C TYR A 17 -16.18 -18.93 26.94
N LYS A 18 -15.82 -20.00 26.25
CA LYS A 18 -14.79 -20.14 25.22
C LYS A 18 -14.92 -19.05 24.15
N ILE A 19 -14.65 -17.80 24.49
CA ILE A 19 -14.32 -16.80 23.51
C ILE A 19 -12.81 -16.92 23.43
N LYS A 20 -12.35 -17.82 22.54
CA LYS A 20 -11.07 -17.61 21.88
C LYS A 20 -11.16 -16.18 21.36
N PHE A 21 -10.68 -15.22 22.14
CA PHE A 21 -10.43 -13.91 21.61
C PHE A 21 -9.40 -14.15 20.52
N LEU A 22 -9.86 -14.26 19.29
CA LEU A 22 -9.02 -14.07 18.12
C LEU A 22 -8.60 -12.60 18.23
N PHE A 23 -7.51 -12.38 18.97
CA PHE A 23 -6.82 -11.12 19.10
C PHE A 23 -6.16 -10.83 17.72
N ASN A 24 -6.98 -10.59 16.68
CA ASN A 24 -6.56 -10.35 15.30
C ASN A 24 -6.65 -8.86 14.94
N TYR A 25 -6.36 -7.95 15.89
CA TYR A 25 -6.33 -6.48 15.62
C TYR A 25 -5.30 -6.09 14.57
N LEU A 26 -4.36 -6.99 14.24
CA LEU A 26 -3.41 -6.82 13.15
C LEU A 26 -4.01 -7.13 11.76
N CYS A 27 -5.18 -7.78 11.68
CA CYS A 27 -5.77 -8.22 10.42
C CYS A 27 -6.42 -7.10 9.60
N CYS A 28 -6.67 -5.96 10.25
CA CYS A 28 -7.32 -4.79 9.63
C CYS A 28 -6.36 -3.61 9.54
N ILE A 29 -5.05 -3.87 9.36
CA ILE A 29 -4.09 -2.83 9.02
C ILE A 29 -4.15 -2.65 7.49
N ASP A 30 -4.40 -1.42 7.05
CA ASP A 30 -4.46 -1.10 5.62
C ASP A 30 -3.10 -1.36 4.94
N SER A 31 -3.14 -1.97 3.77
CA SER A 31 -1.97 -2.19 2.91
C SER A 31 -2.11 -1.42 1.60
N TYR A 32 -0.98 -0.97 1.05
CA TYR A 32 -0.96 -0.42 -0.30
C TYR A 32 -0.93 -1.55 -1.33
N ASN A 33 -2.04 -1.71 -2.05
CA ASN A 33 -2.10 -2.62 -3.18
C ASN A 33 -1.74 -1.86 -4.47
N SER A 34 -1.03 -2.52 -5.38
CA SER A 34 -0.56 -1.95 -6.65
C SER A 34 -0.98 -2.82 -7.83
N ILE A 35 -1.25 -2.17 -8.97
CA ILE A 35 -1.52 -2.84 -10.25
C ILE A 35 -0.19 -3.01 -10.98
N TYR A 36 0.06 -4.20 -11.53
CA TYR A 36 1.31 -4.52 -12.22
C TYR A 36 1.09 -4.71 -13.72
N PHE A 37 1.87 -4.00 -14.53
CA PHE A 37 1.97 -4.15 -15.98
C PHE A 37 3.43 -4.41 -16.37
N ASN A 38 3.64 -5.03 -17.53
CA ASN A 38 4.98 -5.15 -18.09
C ASN A 38 5.46 -3.77 -18.59
N LEU A 39 6.65 -3.36 -18.16
CA LEU A 39 7.25 -2.10 -18.58
C LEU A 39 7.81 -2.21 -20.01
N ASN A 40 7.40 -1.27 -20.87
CA ASN A 40 7.96 -1.17 -22.23
C ASN A 40 9.25 -0.32 -22.25
N GLY A 41 9.35 0.67 -21.38
CA GLY A 41 10.53 1.52 -21.23
C GLY A 41 10.41 2.41 -20.01
N ILE A 42 11.48 3.11 -19.68
CA ILE A 42 11.55 4.08 -18.59
C ILE A 42 12.37 5.28 -19.08
N LEU A 43 11.88 6.49 -18.82
CA LEU A 43 12.65 7.72 -18.92
C LEU A 43 12.81 8.31 -17.52
N ILE A 44 14.05 8.66 -17.17
CA ILE A 44 14.39 9.30 -15.89
C ILE A 44 15.05 10.64 -16.18
N TRP A 45 14.59 11.68 -15.51
CA TRP A 45 15.20 13.00 -15.52
C TRP A 45 15.31 13.53 -14.09
N LEU A 46 16.55 13.79 -13.69
CA LEU A 46 16.88 14.46 -12.42
C LEU A 46 17.77 15.67 -12.73
N ASN A 47 19.05 15.44 -12.98
CA ASN A 47 19.98 16.44 -13.54
C ASN A 47 20.34 16.16 -15.01
N VAL A 48 20.33 14.88 -15.40
CA VAL A 48 20.63 14.41 -16.75
C VAL A 48 19.48 13.51 -17.19
N LEU A 49 19.09 13.62 -18.46
CA LEU A 49 18.07 12.77 -19.07
C LEU A 49 18.68 11.39 -19.38
N HIS A 50 18.01 10.34 -18.96
CA HIS A 50 18.34 8.95 -19.29
C HIS A 50 17.09 8.21 -19.80
N ILE A 51 17.23 7.44 -20.88
CA ILE A 51 16.15 6.64 -21.48
C ILE A 51 16.59 5.18 -21.53
N ASN A 52 15.73 4.28 -21.05
CA ASN A 52 15.88 2.85 -21.20
C ASN A 52 14.65 2.28 -21.92
N ILE A 53 14.84 1.62 -23.06
CA ILE A 53 13.75 1.00 -23.83
C ILE A 53 13.93 -0.51 -23.76
N ILE A 54 12.96 -1.19 -23.15
CA ILE A 54 12.97 -2.66 -22.98
C ILE A 54 12.30 -3.32 -24.18
N LEU A 55 11.17 -2.77 -24.64
CA LEU A 55 10.35 -3.29 -25.73
C LEU A 55 9.83 -2.15 -26.59
N ILE A 56 10.19 -2.16 -27.88
CA ILE A 56 9.67 -1.18 -28.85
C ILE A 56 8.32 -1.68 -29.36
N LYS A 57 7.24 -1.22 -28.72
CA LYS A 57 5.85 -1.37 -29.17
C LYS A 57 5.09 -0.09 -28.86
N TYR A 58 3.91 0.07 -29.47
CA TYR A 58 2.99 1.14 -29.10
C TYR A 58 2.61 1.02 -27.62
N SER A 59 2.84 2.09 -26.85
CA SER A 59 2.48 2.19 -25.44
C SER A 59 1.03 2.63 -25.29
N PHE A 60 0.16 1.75 -24.77
CA PHE A 60 -1.25 2.06 -24.53
C PHE A 60 -1.45 2.93 -23.26
N LEU A 61 -0.49 2.94 -22.35
CA LEU A 61 -0.52 3.64 -21.07
C LEU A 61 0.87 4.20 -20.79
N ILE A 62 0.90 5.43 -20.26
CA ILE A 62 2.11 6.17 -19.88
C ILE A 62 1.87 6.73 -18.49
N LEU A 63 2.75 6.46 -17.53
CA LEU A 63 2.67 7.01 -16.18
C LEU A 63 3.76 8.04 -15.96
N LEU A 64 3.40 9.19 -15.38
CA LEU A 64 4.34 10.24 -15.01
C LEU A 64 4.35 10.41 -13.49
N ASN A 65 5.52 10.37 -12.89
CA ASN A 65 5.71 10.66 -11.46
C ASN A 65 6.82 11.73 -11.30
N ASN A 66 6.61 12.69 -10.39
CA ASN A 66 7.49 13.83 -10.18
C ASN A 66 7.75 14.09 -8.68
N LEU A 67 7.71 13.05 -7.84
CA LEU A 67 7.93 13.20 -6.39
C LEU A 67 9.36 13.62 -6.04
N GLU A 68 10.37 12.93 -6.58
CA GLU A 68 11.79 13.21 -6.35
C GLU A 68 12.53 13.53 -7.65
N TYR A 69 12.21 12.79 -8.70
CA TYR A 69 12.71 12.97 -10.05
C TYR A 69 11.57 12.72 -11.02
N LEU A 70 11.66 13.35 -12.19
CA LEU A 70 10.70 13.12 -13.25
C LEU A 70 10.99 11.71 -13.82
N ILE A 71 10.06 10.78 -13.60
CA ILE A 71 10.10 9.45 -14.20
C ILE A 71 8.85 9.22 -15.03
N ILE A 72 9.06 8.69 -16.23
CA ILE A 72 8.01 8.27 -17.15
C ILE A 72 8.14 6.77 -17.37
N TYR A 73 7.09 6.03 -17.05
CA TYR A 73 6.96 4.57 -17.27
C TYR A 73 6.07 4.27 -18.47
#